data_AF-D1CHQ9-F1
#
_entry.id   AF-D1CHQ9-F1
#
_cell.length_a   1.000
_cell.length_b   1.000
_cell.length_c   1.000
_cell.angle_alpha   90.00
_cell.angle_beta   90.00
_cell.angle_gamma   90.00
#
_symmetry.space_group_name_H-M   'P 1'
#
loop_
_entity.id
_entity.type
_entity.pdbx_description
1 polymer ?
#
loop_
_entity_poly.entity_id
_entity_poly.type
_entity_poly.pdbx_seq_one_letter_code
_entity_poly.pdbx_strand_id
1 'polypeptide(L)'
;MTLLTRIDRRLYLLEEPTSGVDPTSRLRILGRLQRLVEDGRSCLVSTHQPQDLRYVDAHLICHEARLRPQVPCWSRVRVVSTVSARCVSYGLL
;
A
#
# COMPACT_ATOMS: atom_id res chain seq x y z
N MET A 1 -9.85 -6.25 8.73
CA MET A 1 -8.86 -5.14 8.76
C MET A 1 -9.11 -4.08 9.84
N THR A 2 -10.33 -3.57 10.00
CA THR A 2 -10.66 -2.50 10.98
C THR A 2 -10.20 -2.79 12.42
N LEU A 3 -10.25 -4.05 12.87
CA LEU A 3 -9.79 -4.45 14.21
C LEU A 3 -8.27 -4.39 14.37
N LEU A 4 -7.49 -4.78 13.36
CA LEU A 4 -6.02 -4.80 13.43
C LEU A 4 -5.45 -3.39 13.60
N THR A 5 -6.06 -2.42 12.91
CA THR A 5 -5.69 -0.99 13.01
C THR A 5 -6.17 -0.31 14.30
N ARG A 6 -6.87 -1.01 15.22
CA ARG A 6 -7.21 -0.49 16.55
C ARG A 6 -6.13 -0.78 17.59
N ILE A 7 -5.25 -1.75 17.31
CA ILE A 7 -4.09 -2.02 18.13
C ILE A 7 -3.04 -0.98 17.76
N ASP A 8 -2.64 -0.15 18.72
CA ASP A 8 -1.67 0.92 18.47
C ASP A 8 -0.28 0.33 18.22
N ARG A 9 0.25 0.56 17.02
CA ARG A 9 1.55 0.06 16.56
C ARG A 9 2.25 1.14 15.75
N ARG A 10 3.58 1.14 15.79
CA ARG A 10 4.39 2.03 14.94
C ARG A 10 4.39 1.60 13.47
N LEU A 11 4.20 0.31 13.19
CA LEU A 11 4.20 -0.28 11.86
C LEU A 11 3.03 -1.26 11.68
N TYR A 12 2.33 -1.13 10.56
CA TYR A 12 1.31 -2.06 10.09
C TYR A 12 1.79 -2.75 8.82
N LEU A 13 1.73 -4.08 8.81
CA LEU A 13 1.97 -4.92 7.63
C LEU A 13 0.64 -5.50 7.20
N LEU A 14 0.22 -5.20 5.97
CA LEU A 14 -1.11 -5.54 5.47
C LEU A 14 -0.99 -6.24 4.13
N GLU A 15 -1.37 -7.51 4.13
CA GLU A 15 -1.51 -8.27 2.89
C GLU A 15 -2.87 -7.99 2.26
N GLU A 16 -2.86 -7.49 1.01
CA GLU A 16 -4.05 -7.33 0.16
C GLU A 16 -5.27 -6.66 0.86
N PRO A 17 -5.09 -5.48 1.49
CA PRO A 17 -6.10 -4.88 2.36
C PRO A 17 -7.41 -4.49 1.65
N THR A 18 -7.35 -4.32 0.34
CA THR A 18 -8.42 -3.86 -0.56
C THR A 18 -9.00 -5.00 -1.42
N SER A 19 -8.53 -6.23 -1.26
CA SER A 19 -8.99 -7.36 -2.05
C SER A 19 -10.41 -7.78 -1.66
N GLY A 20 -11.26 -8.01 -2.66
CA GLY A 20 -12.63 -8.51 -2.48
C GLY A 20 -13.64 -7.55 -1.84
N VAL A 21 -13.27 -6.28 -1.62
CA VAL A 21 -14.19 -5.25 -1.10
C VAL A 21 -14.78 -4.40 -2.22
N ASP A 22 -15.97 -3.85 -1.99
CA ASP A 22 -16.61 -2.92 -2.94
C ASP A 22 -15.82 -1.59 -3.05
N PRO A 23 -16.04 -0.80 -4.11
CA PRO A 23 -15.32 0.46 -4.33
C PRO A 23 -15.41 1.45 -3.15
N THR A 24 -16.56 1.54 -2.49
CA THR A 24 -16.75 2.46 -1.36
C THR A 24 -15.95 1.98 -0.14
N SER A 25 -16.03 0.69 0.17
CA SER A 25 -15.26 0.08 1.25
C SER A 25 -13.75 0.17 1.01
N ARG A 26 -13.31 0.04 -0.24
CA ARG A 26 -11.91 0.24 -0.65
C ARG A 26 -11.40 1.63 -0.27
N LEU A 27 -12.15 2.67 -0.62
CA LEU A 27 -11.81 4.05 -0.26
C LEU A 27 -11.77 4.26 1.26
N ARG A 28 -12.68 3.64 2.01
CA ARG A 28 -12.68 3.70 3.48
C ARG A 28 -11.45 3.04 4.09
N ILE A 29 -11.00 1.92 3.52
CA ILE A 29 -9.77 1.23 3.91
C ILE A 29 -8.55 2.13 3.65
N LEU A 30 -8.39 2.63 2.43
CA LEU A 30 -7.26 3.47 2.04
C LEU A 30 -7.21 4.75 2.88
N GLY A 31 -8.34 5.43 3.06
CA GLY A 31 -8.44 6.62 3.91
C GLY A 31 -8.19 6.34 5.40
N ARG A 32 -8.29 5.08 5.85
CA ARG A 32 -7.91 4.71 7.22
C ARG A 32 -6.39 4.50 7.34
N LEU A 33 -5.75 3.91 6.32
CA LEU A 33 -4.29 3.79 6.26
C LEU A 33 -3.63 5.16 6.22
N GLN A 34 -4.19 6.07 5.44
CA GLN A 34 -3.74 7.45 5.38
C GLN A 34 -3.79 8.14 6.75
N ARG A 35 -4.89 7.98 7.50
CA ARG A 35 -5.00 8.50 8.88
C ARG A 35 -3.98 7.90 9.83
N LEU A 36 -3.68 6.59 9.73
CA LEU A 36 -2.62 6.00 10.55
C LEU A 36 -1.27 6.67 10.27
N VAL A 37 -1.01 7.01 9.01
CA VAL A 37 0.20 7.71 8.58
C VAL A 37 0.23 9.16 9.07
N GLU A 38 -0.89 9.88 8.97
CA GLU A 38 -1.05 11.23 9.52
C GLU A 38 -0.78 11.25 11.03
N ASP A 39 -1.21 10.22 11.75
CA ASP A 39 -0.93 9.99 13.17
C ASP A 39 0.53 9.55 13.47
N GLY A 40 1.43 9.59 12.48
CA GLY A 40 2.86 9.29 12.65
C GLY A 40 3.23 7.81 12.60
N ARG A 41 2.30 6.92 12.22
CA ARG A 41 2.56 5.48 12.04
C ARG A 41 3.04 5.20 10.62
N SER A 42 3.55 3.99 10.39
CA SER A 42 3.95 3.50 9.06
C SER A 42 3.08 2.31 8.64
N CYS A 43 2.78 2.20 7.35
CA CYS A 43 2.03 1.11 6.75
C CYS A 43 2.81 0.53 5.56
N LEU A 44 3.05 -0.78 5.55
CA LEU A 44 3.49 -1.52 4.37
C LEU A 44 2.30 -2.38 3.90
N VAL A 45 1.97 -2.23 2.63
CA VAL A 45 0.82 -2.85 1.99
C VAL A 45 1.31 -3.69 0.82
N SER A 46 0.84 -4.93 0.69
CA SER A 46 0.90 -5.64 -0.60
C SER A 46 -0.42 -5.43 -1.33
N THR A 47 -0.37 -5.17 -2.63
CA THR A 47 -1.57 -5.09 -3.47
C THR A 47 -1.26 -5.56 -4.89
N HIS A 48 -2.17 -6.31 -5.48
CA HIS A 48 -2.18 -6.57 -6.91
C HIS A 48 -3.03 -5.55 -7.68
N GLN A 49 -3.50 -4.47 -7.05
CA GLN A 49 -4.38 -3.48 -7.68
C GLN A 49 -3.61 -2.17 -7.99
N PRO A 50 -3.31 -1.86 -9.27
CA PRO A 50 -2.54 -0.66 -9.64
C PRO A 50 -3.22 0.66 -9.23
N GLN A 51 -4.53 0.64 -9.19
CA GLN A 51 -5.41 1.71 -8.72
C GLN A 51 -5.17 2.14 -7.26
N ASP A 52 -4.58 1.28 -6.42
CA ASP A 52 -4.23 1.63 -5.03
C ASP A 52 -2.97 2.48 -4.96
N LEU A 53 -2.12 2.45 -6.00
CA LEU A 53 -0.88 3.22 -6.07
C LEU A 53 -1.11 4.74 -6.03
N ARG A 54 -2.31 5.19 -6.40
CA ARG A 54 -2.68 6.62 -6.32
C ARG A 54 -2.80 7.13 -4.88
N TYR A 55 -2.81 6.22 -3.89
CA TYR A 55 -3.06 6.54 -2.48
C TYR A 55 -1.85 6.26 -1.58
N VAL A 56 -0.68 5.97 -2.18
CA VAL A 56 0.55 5.65 -1.43
C VAL A 56 1.65 6.65 -1.76
N ASP A 57 2.53 6.89 -0.78
CA ASP A 57 3.67 7.80 -0.96
C ASP A 57 4.80 7.17 -1.79
N ALA A 58 4.87 5.84 -1.79
CA ALA A 58 5.83 5.08 -2.58
C ALA A 58 5.33 3.69 -2.93
N HIS A 59 5.89 3.15 -4.00
CA HIS A 59 5.67 1.78 -4.43
C HIS A 59 6.96 1.05 -4.80
N LEU A 60 6.91 -0.24 -4.56
CA LEU A 60 7.88 -1.25 -4.95
C LEU A 60 7.22 -2.14 -6.01
N ILE A 61 7.93 -2.40 -7.08
CA ILE A 61 7.49 -3.38 -8.09
C ILE A 61 8.23 -4.68 -7.85
N CYS A 62 7.50 -5.76 -7.64
CA CYS A 62 8.05 -7.11 -7.57
C CYS A 62 7.98 -7.75 -8.97
N HIS A 63 9.13 -7.92 -9.61
CA HIS A 63 9.27 -8.59 -10.90
C HIS A 63 10.26 -9.74 -10.75
N GLU A 64 9.86 -10.96 -11.16
CA GLU A 64 10.72 -12.16 -11.07
C GLU A 64 11.32 -12.37 -9.67
N ALA A 65 10.47 -12.28 -8.63
CA ALA A 65 10.87 -12.36 -7.22
C ALA A 65 11.88 -11.28 -6.78
N ARG A 66 12.06 -10.21 -7.56
CA ARG A 66 12.94 -9.09 -7.25
C ARG A 66 12.16 -7.80 -7.06
N LEU A 67 12.36 -7.16 -5.91
CA LEU A 67 11.80 -5.84 -5.62
C LEU A 67 12.64 -4.75 -6.28
N ARG A 68 11.98 -3.85 -7.01
CA ARG A 68 12.56 -2.63 -7.56
C ARG A 68 11.89 -1.40 -6.92
N PRO A 69 12.66 -0.53 -6.26
CA PRO A 69 12.13 0.74 -5.77
C PRO A 69 11.78 1.67 -6.93
N GLN A 70 10.64 2.34 -6.81
CA GLN A 70 10.23 3.41 -7.74
C GLN A 70 10.20 4.79 -7.08
N VAL A 71 10.91 4.99 -5.97
CA VAL A 71 11.02 6.31 -5.32
C VAL A 71 12.47 6.74 -5.08
N PRO A 72 12.76 8.06 -5.10
CA PRO A 72 14.13 8.57 -4.96
C PRO A 72 14.69 8.50 -3.53
N CYS A 73 13.84 8.51 -2.50
CA CYS A 73 14.29 8.52 -1.11
C CYS A 73 13.34 7.77 -0.15
N TRP A 74 13.91 6.94 0.71
CA TRP A 74 13.18 6.09 1.66
C TRP A 74 12.86 6.78 3.00
N SER A 75 13.50 7.92 3.28
CA SER A 75 13.46 8.59 4.59
C SER A 75 12.11 9.23 4.94
N ARG A 76 11.18 9.34 3.99
CA ARG A 76 9.87 10.00 4.17
C ARG A 76 8.66 9.11 3.86
N VAL A 77 8.91 7.87 3.45
CA VAL A 77 7.86 6.98 2.96
C VAL A 77 7.14 6.34 4.15
N ARG A 78 5.85 6.63 4.31
CA ARG A 78 5.04 6.07 5.39
C ARG A 78 4.00 5.08 4.90
N VAL A 79 3.54 5.16 3.64
CA VAL A 79 2.85 4.05 2.95
C VAL A 79 3.71 3.50 1.82
N VAL A 80 4.12 2.23 1.93
CA VAL A 80 4.76 1.49 0.83
C VAL A 80 3.78 0.48 0.27
N SER A 81 3.60 0.44 -1.04
CA SER A 81 2.88 -0.64 -1.72
C SER A 81 3.83 -1.58 -2.45
N THR A 82 3.64 -2.90 -2.37
CA THR A 82 4.30 -3.86 -3.27
C THR A 82 3.32 -4.36 -4.32
N VAL A 83 3.64 -4.18 -5.61
CA VAL A 83 2.82 -4.64 -6.74
C VAL A 83 3.54 -5.68 -7.57
N SER A 84 2.87 -6.79 -7.87
CA SER A 84 3.37 -7.82 -8.79
C SER A 84 3.44 -7.30 -10.22
N ALA A 85 4.57 -7.55 -10.90
CA ALA A 85 4.79 -7.11 -12.28
C ALA A 85 3.79 -7.65 -13.30
N ARG A 86 3.08 -8.76 -13.00
CA ARG A 86 1.96 -9.21 -13.85
C ARG A 86 0.87 -8.14 -13.99
N CYS A 87 0.76 -7.23 -13.02
CA CYS A 87 -0.21 -6.14 -13.04
C CYS A 87 0.32 -4.85 -13.69
N VAL A 88 1.64 -4.70 -13.82
CA VAL A 88 2.28 -3.49 -14.39
C VAL A 88 2.25 -3.48 -15.92
N SER A 89 1.95 -4.63 -16.55
CA SER A 89 1.75 -4.77 -18.01
C SER A 89 0.62 -3.87 -18.58
N TYR A 90 -0.16 -3.20 -17.74
CA TYR A 90 -1.22 -2.25 -18.10
C TYR A 90 -0.78 -0.77 -18.13
N GLY A 91 0.52 -0.47 -18.33
CA GLY A 91 0.98 0.87 -18.71
C GLY A 91 1.46 1.78 -17.57
N LEU A 92 2.17 1.24 -16.58
CA LEU A 92 2.90 2.02 -15.57
C LEU A 92 4.43 1.96 -15.75
N LEU A 93 4.89 1.66 -16.96
CA LEU A 93 6.26 1.88 -17.44
C LEU A 93 6.20 2.63 -18.77
#